data_AF-A0A7C1V7T0-F1
#
_entry.id   AF-A0A7C1V7T0-F1
#
_cell.length_a   1.000
_cell.length_b   1.000
_cell.length_c   1.000
_cell.angle_alpha   90.00
_cell.angle_beta   90.00
_cell.angle_gamma   90.00
#
_symmetry.space_group_name_H-M   'P 1'
#
loop_
_entity.id
_entity.type
_entity.pdbx_description
1 polymer ?
#
loop_
_entity_poly.entity_id
_entity_poly.type
_entity_poly.pdbx_seq_one_letter_code
_entity_poly.pdbx_strand_id
1 'polypeptide(L)'
;MKLNIGCGKVKLDGFVNIDKAPEVEPDKIIDIEKGLPFEDDEFTHIYSEHCLEHIRPEKWAFVLNEIQRVARDGCILELYLPFDNVGQRTNADHYRTFSWHSFDQFLDGSEREYYSDLNLWSLIGYPNKIVKLFFYLFPFLKYEVYFRFMILKKSEVKKWKRSRIGVCGYCGKDILVGENYEMSGNNVYCITKKNCKKKKIIIEKEFSKEAIKEASKSWHEQRSF
;
A
#
# COMPACT_ATOMS: atom_id res chain seq x y z
N MET A 1 1.69 -10.37 13.58
CA MET A 1 2.01 -11.56 12.74
C MET A 1 2.20 -11.10 11.30
N LYS A 2 2.61 -11.99 10.37
CA LYS A 2 2.69 -11.67 8.93
C LYS A 2 1.75 -12.57 8.14
N LEU A 3 1.12 -12.06 7.08
CA LEU A 3 0.11 -12.75 6.27
C LEU A 3 0.51 -12.77 4.80
N ASN A 4 0.50 -13.93 4.17
CA ASN A 4 0.67 -14.10 2.72
C ASN A 4 -0.66 -14.55 2.11
N ILE A 5 -1.29 -13.66 1.33
CA ILE A 5 -2.62 -13.86 0.74
C ILE A 5 -2.50 -14.40 -0.68
N GLY A 6 -3.11 -15.57 -0.92
CA GLY A 6 -3.06 -16.25 -2.20
C GLY A 6 -1.66 -16.81 -2.45
N CYS A 7 -1.13 -17.56 -1.49
CA CYS A 7 0.27 -18.00 -1.53
C CYS A 7 0.59 -18.92 -2.71
N GLY A 8 -0.42 -19.54 -3.33
CA GLY A 8 -0.19 -20.58 -4.32
C GLY A 8 0.76 -21.65 -3.75
N LYS A 9 1.64 -22.17 -4.61
CA LYS A 9 2.64 -23.17 -4.21
C LYS A 9 3.87 -22.57 -3.49
N VAL A 10 4.01 -21.25 -3.47
CA VAL A 10 5.18 -20.57 -2.92
C VAL A 10 4.84 -19.96 -1.57
N LYS A 11 5.22 -20.68 -0.52
CA LYS A 11 5.02 -20.25 0.87
C LYS A 11 6.19 -19.39 1.33
N LEU A 12 5.89 -18.35 2.11
CA LEU A 12 6.88 -17.46 2.70
C LEU A 12 7.13 -17.83 4.16
N ASP A 13 8.40 -18.01 4.51
CA ASP A 13 8.80 -18.33 5.88
C ASP A 13 8.48 -17.18 6.85
N GLY A 14 7.89 -17.52 7.99
CA GLY A 14 7.45 -16.55 9.01
C GLY A 14 6.16 -15.81 8.68
N PHE A 15 5.49 -16.17 7.59
CA PHE A 15 4.13 -15.73 7.25
C PHE A 15 3.12 -16.84 7.53
N VAL A 16 1.89 -16.45 7.87
CA VAL A 16 0.73 -17.33 7.74
C VAL A 16 0.34 -17.32 6.27
N ASN A 17 0.47 -18.46 5.60
CA ASN A 17 0.20 -18.60 4.18
C ASN A 17 -1.24 -19.07 3.98
N ILE A 18 -2.05 -18.29 3.26
CA ILE A 18 -3.45 -18.60 3.00
C ILE A 18 -3.73 -18.71 1.51
N ASP A 19 -4.59 -19.66 1.14
CA ASP A 19 -5.11 -19.81 -0.22
C ASP A 19 -6.50 -20.46 -0.19
N LYS A 20 -7.34 -20.23 -1.19
CA LYS A 20 -8.63 -20.91 -1.35
C LYS A 20 -8.48 -22.32 -1.90
N ALA A 21 -7.38 -22.58 -2.61
CA ALA A 21 -7.06 -23.83 -3.27
C ALA A 21 -6.42 -24.82 -2.27
N PRO A 22 -7.08 -25.92 -1.88
CA PRO A 22 -6.45 -26.93 -1.03
C PRO A 22 -5.23 -27.59 -1.69
N GLU A 23 -5.18 -27.67 -3.02
CA GLU A 23 -4.13 -28.32 -3.80
C GLU A 23 -2.75 -27.64 -3.73
N VAL A 24 -2.68 -26.41 -3.22
CA VAL A 24 -1.40 -25.71 -3.02
C VAL A 24 -0.87 -25.86 -1.58
N GLU A 25 -1.59 -26.61 -0.74
CA GLU A 25 -1.22 -26.92 0.64
C GLU A 25 -0.82 -25.67 1.46
N PRO A 26 -1.71 -24.67 1.58
CA PRO A 26 -1.48 -23.49 2.41
C PRO A 26 -1.51 -23.86 3.91
N ASP A 27 -1.00 -22.96 4.77
CA ASP A 27 -1.12 -23.15 6.23
C ASP A 27 -2.59 -23.13 6.66
N LYS A 28 -3.42 -22.34 5.99
CA LYS A 28 -4.87 -22.29 6.16
C LYS A 28 -5.59 -22.17 4.82
N ILE A 29 -6.60 -23.01 4.60
CA ILE A 29 -7.48 -22.93 3.42
C ILE A 29 -8.53 -21.85 3.68
N ILE A 30 -8.35 -20.67 3.09
CA ILE A 30 -9.20 -19.49 3.30
C ILE A 30 -9.50 -18.83 1.95
N ASP A 31 -10.78 -18.63 1.67
CA ASP A 31 -11.26 -17.81 0.56
C ASP A 31 -11.44 -16.36 1.03
N ILE A 32 -10.52 -15.47 0.64
CA ILE A 32 -10.55 -14.06 1.05
C ILE A 32 -11.84 -13.34 0.62
N GLU A 33 -12.54 -13.80 -0.41
CA GLU A 33 -13.83 -13.22 -0.83
C GLU A 33 -14.99 -13.53 0.13
N LYS A 34 -14.76 -14.44 1.08
CA LYS A 34 -15.65 -14.77 2.20
C LYS A 34 -15.22 -14.13 3.53
N GLY A 35 -14.07 -13.47 3.54
CA GLY A 35 -13.51 -12.80 4.71
C GLY A 35 -12.27 -13.49 5.26
N LEU A 36 -11.61 -12.80 6.18
CA LEU A 36 -10.39 -13.23 6.84
C LEU A 36 -10.73 -13.60 8.30
N PRO A 37 -10.69 -14.89 8.69
CA PRO A 37 -11.01 -15.34 10.05
C PRO A 37 -9.85 -15.07 11.03
N PHE A 38 -9.44 -13.81 11.09
CA PHE A 38 -8.38 -13.26 11.91
C PHE A 38 -8.94 -12.06 12.67
N GLU A 39 -8.34 -11.76 13.81
CA GLU A 39 -8.75 -10.63 14.62
C GLU A 39 -8.41 -9.32 13.91
N ASP A 40 -9.11 -8.25 14.31
CA ASP A 40 -8.75 -6.90 13.90
C ASP A 40 -7.32 -6.58 14.37
N ASP A 41 -6.57 -5.81 13.58
CA ASP A 41 -5.23 -5.36 13.96
C ASP A 41 -4.28 -6.51 14.36
N GLU A 42 -4.31 -7.65 13.68
CA GLU A 42 -3.45 -8.81 13.97
C GLU A 42 -2.09 -8.74 13.25
N PHE A 43 -2.07 -8.22 12.02
CA PHE A 43 -0.92 -8.30 11.12
C PHE A 43 -0.11 -7.01 11.07
N THR A 44 1.22 -7.14 11.09
CA THR A 44 2.18 -6.04 10.88
C THR A 44 2.73 -6.03 9.45
N HIS A 45 2.51 -7.10 8.70
CA HIS A 45 2.92 -7.23 7.30
C HIS A 45 1.91 -8.12 6.56
N ILE A 46 1.43 -7.64 5.41
CA ILE A 46 0.58 -8.37 4.48
C ILE A 46 1.28 -8.38 3.12
N TYR A 47 1.45 -9.56 2.55
CA TYR A 47 2.03 -9.79 1.24
C TYR A 47 1.00 -10.47 0.33
N SER A 48 1.00 -10.13 -0.95
CA SER A 48 0.25 -10.86 -1.96
C SER A 48 0.92 -10.73 -3.32
N GLU A 49 1.08 -11.85 -4.01
CA GLU A 49 1.63 -11.94 -5.36
C GLU A 49 0.61 -12.66 -6.24
N HIS A 50 0.25 -12.06 -7.36
CA HIS A 50 -0.62 -12.66 -8.37
C HIS A 50 -1.94 -13.27 -7.85
N CYS A 51 -2.55 -12.63 -6.84
CA CYS A 51 -3.82 -13.05 -6.28
C CYS A 51 -4.95 -12.02 -6.50
N LEU A 52 -4.65 -10.72 -6.38
CA LEU A 52 -5.69 -9.69 -6.34
C LEU A 52 -6.37 -9.42 -7.69
N GLU A 53 -5.77 -9.83 -8.80
CA GLU A 53 -6.38 -9.83 -10.14
C GLU A 53 -7.59 -10.78 -10.24
N HIS A 54 -7.61 -11.84 -9.43
CA HIS A 54 -8.61 -12.90 -9.47
C HIS A 54 -9.81 -12.65 -8.55
N ILE A 55 -9.81 -11.55 -7.79
CA ILE A 55 -10.95 -11.17 -6.94
C ILE A 55 -12.10 -10.73 -7.85
N ARG A 56 -13.31 -11.21 -7.63
CA ARG A 56 -14.49 -10.82 -8.40
C ARG A 56 -14.79 -9.33 -8.22
N PRO A 57 -15.25 -8.62 -9.27
CA PRO A 57 -15.53 -7.18 -9.21
C PRO A 57 -16.40 -6.77 -8.02
N GLU A 58 -17.45 -7.55 -7.72
CA GLU A 58 -18.39 -7.31 -6.62
C GLU A 58 -17.80 -7.57 -5.22
N LYS A 59 -16.66 -8.28 -5.14
CA LYS A 59 -15.95 -8.59 -3.89
C LYS A 59 -14.76 -7.69 -3.63
N TRP A 60 -14.34 -6.90 -4.61
CA TRP A 60 -13.13 -6.09 -4.54
C TRP A 60 -13.09 -5.17 -3.32
N ALA A 61 -14.11 -4.33 -3.14
CA ALA A 61 -14.19 -3.40 -2.00
C ALA A 61 -14.19 -4.14 -0.66
N PHE A 62 -14.91 -5.27 -0.56
CA PHE A 62 -14.95 -6.10 0.64
C PHE A 62 -13.57 -6.66 0.99
N VAL A 63 -12.85 -7.20 0.01
CA VAL A 63 -11.49 -7.74 0.22
C VAL A 63 -10.52 -6.66 0.68
N LEU A 64 -10.57 -5.47 0.07
CA LEU A 64 -9.74 -4.34 0.52
C LEU A 64 -10.06 -3.90 1.95
N ASN A 65 -11.34 -3.95 2.34
CA ASN A 65 -11.77 -3.65 3.70
C ASN A 65 -11.30 -4.72 4.69
N GLU A 66 -11.32 -6.00 4.32
CA GLU A 66 -10.78 -7.08 5.15
C GLU A 66 -9.27 -6.95 5.35
N ILE A 67 -8.52 -6.58 4.31
CA ILE A 67 -7.09 -6.25 4.41
C ILE A 67 -6.89 -5.08 5.39
N GLN A 68 -7.68 -4.01 5.26
CA GLN A 68 -7.66 -2.88 6.20
C GLN A 68 -8.00 -3.30 7.63
N ARG A 69 -8.95 -4.22 7.83
CA ARG A 69 -9.43 -4.65 9.15
C ARG A 69 -8.34 -5.42 9.91
N VAL A 70 -7.77 -6.45 9.29
CA VAL A 70 -6.78 -7.34 9.95
C VAL A 70 -5.38 -6.71 10.05
N ALA A 71 -5.09 -5.68 9.25
CA ALA A 71 -3.85 -4.93 9.33
C ALA A 71 -3.82 -4.03 10.57
N ARG A 72 -2.71 -4.02 11.31
CA ARG A 72 -2.44 -2.99 12.34
C ARG A 72 -2.23 -1.62 11.70
N ASP A 73 -2.39 -0.56 12.50
CA ASP A 73 -1.89 0.76 12.09
C ASP A 73 -0.37 0.68 11.85
N GLY A 74 0.08 1.18 10.69
CA GLY A 74 1.47 1.07 10.26
C GLY A 74 1.84 -0.28 9.63
N CYS A 75 0.89 -1.20 9.41
CA CYS A 75 1.16 -2.47 8.74
C CYS A 75 1.70 -2.26 7.33
N ILE A 76 2.72 -3.05 6.95
CA ILE A 76 3.25 -3.03 5.58
C ILE A 76 2.35 -3.85 4.67
N LEU A 77 2.03 -3.33 3.50
CA LEU A 77 1.31 -4.03 2.44
C LEU A 77 2.20 -4.08 1.18
N GLU A 78 2.66 -5.27 0.82
CA GLU A 78 3.46 -5.53 -0.39
C GLU A 78 2.62 -6.29 -1.41
N LEU A 79 2.56 -5.78 -2.64
CA LEU A 79 1.75 -6.34 -3.71
C LEU A 79 2.58 -6.48 -4.99
N TYR A 80 2.59 -7.67 -5.56
CA TYR A 80 3.15 -7.96 -6.89
C TYR A 80 2.02 -8.37 -7.81
N LEU A 81 1.67 -7.50 -8.76
CA LEU A 81 0.42 -7.62 -9.51
C LEU A 81 0.65 -7.46 -11.01
N PRO A 82 -0.21 -8.05 -11.86
CA PRO A 82 -0.03 -8.02 -13.31
C PRO A 82 -0.17 -6.59 -13.83
N PHE A 83 0.87 -6.11 -14.53
CA PHE A 83 0.84 -4.80 -15.16
C PHE A 83 -0.10 -4.80 -16.36
N ASP A 84 -0.76 -3.66 -16.58
CA ASP A 84 -1.75 -3.50 -17.61
C ASP A 84 -1.16 -3.60 -19.03
N ASN A 85 -1.20 -4.80 -19.59
CA ASN A 85 -0.75 -5.12 -20.95
C ASN A 85 -1.76 -6.05 -21.65
N VAL A 86 -1.51 -6.38 -22.92
CA VAL A 86 -2.46 -7.18 -23.72
C VAL A 86 -2.59 -8.60 -23.15
N GLY A 87 -1.48 -9.26 -22.82
CA GLY A 87 -1.51 -10.62 -22.30
C GLY A 87 -2.29 -10.72 -20.98
N GLN A 88 -2.02 -9.80 -20.05
CA GLN A 88 -2.69 -9.78 -18.75
C GLN A 88 -4.19 -9.51 -18.82
N ARG A 89 -4.63 -8.76 -19.84
CA ARG A 89 -6.06 -8.49 -20.09
C ARG A 89 -6.81 -9.66 -20.70
N THR A 90 -6.11 -10.52 -21.44
CA THR A 90 -6.71 -11.67 -22.13
C THR A 90 -6.70 -12.95 -21.30
N ASN A 91 -6.08 -12.93 -20.11
CA ASN A 91 -6.13 -14.04 -19.18
C ASN A 91 -7.58 -14.28 -18.72
N ALA A 92 -8.07 -15.50 -18.92
CA ALA A 92 -9.48 -15.84 -18.73
C ALA A 92 -9.95 -15.75 -17.27
N ASP A 93 -9.01 -15.80 -16.33
CA ASP A 93 -9.20 -15.78 -14.88
C ASP A 93 -8.87 -14.43 -14.25
N HIS A 94 -8.45 -13.43 -15.04
CA HIS A 94 -8.17 -12.08 -14.55
C HIS A 94 -9.42 -11.20 -14.66
N TYR A 95 -9.90 -10.67 -13.53
CA TYR A 95 -10.97 -9.67 -13.53
C TYR A 95 -10.46 -8.24 -13.69
N ARG A 96 -9.17 -8.01 -13.44
CA ARG A 96 -8.53 -6.70 -13.55
C ARG A 96 -7.03 -6.81 -13.77
N THR A 97 -6.47 -5.73 -14.29
CA THR A 97 -5.03 -5.49 -14.42
C THR A 97 -4.64 -4.22 -13.66
N PHE A 98 -3.35 -4.02 -13.42
CA PHE A 98 -2.85 -2.94 -12.57
C PHE A 98 -1.88 -2.02 -13.30
N SER A 99 -1.88 -0.75 -12.93
CA SER A 99 -0.87 0.24 -13.32
C SER A 99 -0.33 0.90 -12.07
N TRP A 100 0.73 1.71 -12.18
CA TRP A 100 1.23 2.47 -11.02
C TRP A 100 0.15 3.30 -10.30
N HIS A 101 -0.94 3.61 -10.99
CA HIS A 101 -2.03 4.44 -10.49
C HIS A 101 -3.21 3.65 -9.88
N SER A 102 -3.16 2.31 -9.87
CA SER A 102 -4.30 1.47 -9.47
C SER A 102 -4.76 1.65 -8.02
N PHE A 103 -3.87 2.12 -7.14
CA PHE A 103 -4.19 2.35 -5.72
C PHE A 103 -4.25 3.84 -5.36
N ASP A 104 -4.14 4.77 -6.32
CA ASP A 104 -4.11 6.22 -6.06
C ASP A 104 -5.33 6.71 -5.29
N GLN A 105 -6.50 6.10 -5.53
CA GLN A 105 -7.75 6.43 -4.85
C GLN A 105 -7.77 6.01 -3.37
N PHE A 106 -6.87 5.15 -2.93
CA PHE A 106 -6.75 4.71 -1.54
C PHE A 106 -5.59 5.41 -0.81
N LEU A 107 -4.83 6.28 -1.49
CA LEU A 107 -3.66 6.95 -0.91
C LEU A 107 -4.03 8.12 0.00
N ASP A 108 -3.76 8.01 1.32
CA ASP A 108 -4.17 8.89 2.43
C ASP A 108 -5.23 9.91 2.03
N GLY A 109 -5.25 11.21 2.30
CA GLY A 109 -6.41 12.06 1.95
C GLY A 109 -6.85 12.22 0.46
N SER A 110 -7.00 11.15 -0.31
CA SER A 110 -7.56 11.16 -1.65
C SER A 110 -8.99 11.68 -1.56
N GLU A 111 -9.52 12.28 -2.62
CA GLU A 111 -10.93 12.73 -2.60
C GLU A 111 -11.91 11.56 -2.78
N ARG A 112 -11.43 10.31 -2.84
CA ARG A 112 -12.20 9.11 -3.25
C ARG A 112 -12.28 8.03 -2.18
N GLU A 113 -12.25 8.42 -0.90
CA GLU A 113 -12.34 7.52 0.28
C GLU A 113 -13.69 6.76 0.45
N TYR A 114 -14.60 6.79 -0.53
CA TYR A 114 -15.94 6.22 -0.42
C TYR A 114 -16.10 4.81 -1.02
N TYR A 115 -15.08 4.28 -1.69
CA TYR A 115 -15.13 2.94 -2.31
C TYR A 115 -14.62 1.81 -1.40
N SER A 116 -13.81 2.14 -0.39
CA SER A 116 -13.20 1.20 0.55
C SER A 116 -12.70 1.97 1.78
N ASP A 117 -12.59 1.29 2.90
CA ASP A 117 -11.96 1.82 4.11
C ASP A 117 -10.43 1.77 4.06
N LEU A 118 -9.87 1.11 3.04
CA LEU A 118 -8.44 1.01 2.84
C LEU A 118 -7.80 2.41 2.72
N ASN A 119 -6.88 2.71 3.63
CA ASN A 119 -6.11 3.95 3.63
C ASN A 119 -4.61 3.60 3.59
N LEU A 120 -3.92 4.09 2.55
CA LEU A 120 -2.56 3.72 2.21
C LEU A 120 -1.63 4.93 2.21
N TRP A 121 -0.41 4.74 2.67
CA TRP A 121 0.72 5.62 2.42
C TRP A 121 1.73 4.92 1.51
N SER A 122 2.04 5.49 0.35
CA SER A 122 3.05 4.88 -0.56
C SER A 122 4.45 5.01 0.02
N LEU A 123 5.14 3.88 0.13
CA LEU A 123 6.53 3.81 0.57
C LEU A 123 7.51 3.85 -0.60
N ILE A 124 7.01 3.67 -1.83
CA ILE A 124 7.78 3.80 -3.05
C ILE A 124 7.27 4.96 -3.91
N GLY A 125 8.19 5.60 -4.62
CA GLY A 125 7.85 6.65 -5.59
C GLY A 125 7.35 6.09 -6.91
N TYR A 126 6.67 6.92 -7.68
CA TYR A 126 6.34 6.60 -9.07
C TYR A 126 7.58 6.61 -9.95
N PRO A 127 7.61 5.81 -11.03
CA PRO A 127 8.61 5.98 -12.07
C PRO A 127 8.51 7.38 -12.69
N ASN A 128 9.64 7.87 -13.20
CA ASN A 128 9.68 9.15 -13.88
C ASN A 128 8.84 9.15 -15.18
N LYS A 129 8.57 10.34 -15.72
CA LYS A 129 7.71 10.51 -16.90
C LYS A 129 8.20 9.77 -18.14
N ILE A 130 9.52 9.65 -18.33
CA ILE A 130 10.12 8.97 -19.47
C ILE A 130 9.86 7.46 -19.37
N VAL A 131 10.09 6.87 -18.19
CA VAL A 131 9.80 5.45 -17.93
C VAL A 131 8.32 5.15 -18.08
N LYS A 132 7.44 6.02 -17.55
CA LYS A 132 5.99 5.88 -17.74
C LYS A 132 5.62 5.90 -19.22
N LEU A 133 6.09 6.91 -19.97
CA LEU A 133 5.81 7.04 -21.39
C LEU A 133 6.30 5.82 -22.18
N PHE A 134 7.51 5.34 -21.90
CA PHE A 134 8.07 4.16 -22.55
C PHE A 134 7.17 2.94 -22.40
N PHE A 135 6.75 2.60 -21.18
CA PHE A 135 5.87 1.45 -20.95
C PHE A 135 4.42 1.68 -21.34
N TYR A 136 3.95 2.92 -21.48
CA TYR A 136 2.65 3.18 -22.09
C TYR A 136 2.65 2.97 -23.61
N LEU A 137 3.76 3.24 -24.28
CA LEU A 137 3.94 2.93 -25.70
C LEU A 137 4.22 1.44 -25.93
N PHE A 138 4.94 0.80 -25.00
CA PHE A 138 5.35 -0.60 -25.07
C PHE A 138 4.90 -1.40 -23.84
N PRO A 139 3.58 -1.53 -23.58
CA PRO A 139 3.08 -2.16 -22.36
C PRO A 139 3.42 -3.66 -22.28
N PHE A 140 3.63 -4.32 -23.43
CA PHE A 140 4.04 -5.72 -23.52
C PHE A 140 5.44 -6.00 -22.96
N LEU A 141 6.27 -4.97 -22.74
CA LEU A 141 7.59 -5.11 -22.11
C LEU A 141 7.53 -5.15 -20.59
N LYS A 142 6.37 -4.91 -19.98
CA LYS A 142 6.19 -4.91 -18.52
C LYS A 142 5.13 -5.93 -18.13
N TYR A 143 5.54 -6.94 -17.37
CA TYR A 143 4.66 -8.02 -16.95
C TYR A 143 3.96 -7.72 -15.61
N GLU A 144 4.69 -7.13 -14.68
CA GLU A 144 4.27 -6.94 -13.29
C GLU A 144 4.49 -5.49 -12.82
N VAL A 145 3.72 -5.08 -11.81
CA VAL A 145 3.90 -3.86 -11.04
C VAL A 145 3.96 -4.20 -9.57
N TYR A 146 4.96 -3.63 -8.93
CA TYR A 146 5.18 -3.76 -7.50
C TYR A 146 4.65 -2.54 -6.78
N PHE A 147 3.96 -2.78 -5.67
CA PHE A 147 3.56 -1.76 -4.73
C PHE A 147 4.05 -2.10 -3.34
N ARG A 148 4.41 -1.05 -2.60
CA ARG A 148 4.68 -1.13 -1.17
C ARG A 148 4.02 0.05 -0.48
N PHE A 149 3.09 -0.27 0.40
CA PHE A 149 2.34 0.70 1.17
C PHE A 149 2.53 0.46 2.66
N MET A 150 2.27 1.50 3.43
CA MET A 150 1.95 1.40 4.84
C MET A 150 0.44 1.64 4.98
N ILE A 151 -0.27 0.70 5.60
CA ILE A 151 -1.70 0.85 5.90
C ILE A 151 -1.85 1.78 7.10
N LEU A 152 -2.72 2.78 6.95
CA LEU A 152 -3.04 3.74 7.99
C LEU A 152 -4.43 3.46 8.54
N LYS A 153 -4.57 3.30 9.85
CA LYS A 153 -5.89 3.31 10.48
C LYS A 153 -6.40 4.74 10.48
N LYS A 154 -7.68 4.89 10.14
CA LYS A 154 -8.43 6.12 10.43
C LYS A 154 -8.51 6.20 11.96
N SER A 155 -7.54 6.88 12.59
CA SER A 155 -7.70 7.30 13.98
C SER A 155 -9.01 8.09 14.09
N GLU A 156 -9.65 8.13 15.27
CA GLU A 156 -10.83 8.98 15.53
C GLU A 156 -10.53 10.50 15.44
N VAL A 157 -9.60 10.91 14.60
CA VAL A 157 -9.28 12.30 14.31
C VAL A 157 -10.12 12.73 13.12
N LYS A 158 -11.15 13.53 13.42
CA LYS A 158 -12.05 14.21 12.49
C LYS A 158 -11.34 14.68 11.20
N LYS A 159 -11.86 14.21 10.06
CA LYS A 159 -11.61 14.63 8.67
C LYS A 159 -11.00 16.03 8.53
N TRP A 160 -9.81 16.12 7.92
CA TRP A 160 -9.38 17.31 7.20
C TRP A 160 -9.26 16.98 5.71
N LYS A 161 -9.99 17.75 4.88
CA LYS A 161 -9.95 17.67 3.42
C LYS A 161 -8.54 18.00 2.92
N ARG A 162 -7.95 17.17 2.04
CA ARG A 162 -6.77 17.58 1.25
C ARG A 162 -7.13 18.82 0.44
N SER A 163 -6.34 19.86 0.59
CA SER A 163 -6.22 20.92 -0.41
C SER A 163 -4.74 21.03 -0.78
N ARG A 164 -4.44 21.24 -2.07
CA ARG A 164 -3.10 21.64 -2.52
C ARG A 164 -2.74 22.94 -1.80
N ILE A 165 -1.64 22.97 -1.03
CA ILE A 165 -1.40 24.10 -0.12
C ILE A 165 -0.52 25.19 -0.76
N GLY A 166 0.24 24.87 -1.82
CA GLY A 166 0.85 25.88 -2.70
C GLY A 166 2.37 25.83 -2.82
N VAL A 167 2.92 26.94 -3.32
CA VAL A 167 4.32 27.13 -3.72
C VAL A 167 5.08 27.92 -2.63
N CYS A 168 6.28 27.48 -2.26
CA CYS A 168 7.13 28.16 -1.28
C CYS A 168 7.46 29.60 -1.73
N GLY A 169 6.99 30.61 -1.00
CA GLY A 169 7.17 32.04 -1.34
C GLY A 169 8.60 32.61 -1.20
N TYR A 170 9.60 31.78 -0.90
CA TYR A 170 11.02 32.18 -0.84
C TYR A 170 11.84 31.60 -1.99
N CYS A 171 11.50 30.40 -2.49
CA CYS A 171 12.24 29.70 -3.55
C CYS A 171 11.37 29.25 -4.74
N GLY A 172 10.06 29.42 -4.69
CA GLY A 172 9.15 29.13 -5.80
C GLY A 172 8.86 27.66 -6.08
N LYS A 173 9.16 26.72 -5.16
CA LYS A 173 8.93 25.28 -5.36
C LYS A 173 7.70 24.73 -4.64
N ASP A 174 7.09 23.71 -5.23
CA ASP A 174 5.97 22.95 -4.66
C ASP A 174 6.40 22.19 -3.40
N ILE A 175 5.54 22.20 -2.38
CA ILE A 175 5.80 21.51 -1.11
C ILE A 175 5.09 20.14 -1.15
N LEU A 176 5.88 19.06 -1.02
CA LEU A 176 5.42 17.69 -0.84
C LEU A 176 6.22 17.02 0.28
N VAL A 177 5.61 16.07 0.98
CA VAL A 177 6.15 15.46 2.20
C VAL A 177 7.43 14.67 1.91
N GLY A 178 8.47 14.90 2.72
CA GLY A 178 9.74 14.16 2.67
C GLY A 178 10.88 14.81 3.47
N GLU A 179 10.85 16.14 3.66
CA GLU A 179 11.96 16.87 4.31
C GLU A 179 11.63 17.45 5.71
N ASN A 180 10.43 17.20 6.26
CA ASN A 180 9.96 17.84 7.50
C ASN A 180 9.45 16.80 8.53
N TYR A 181 10.36 16.09 9.20
CA TYR A 181 10.06 15.24 10.35
C TYR A 181 11.00 15.53 11.52
N GLU A 182 10.50 15.35 12.75
CA GLU A 182 11.31 15.42 13.98
C GLU A 182 11.36 14.04 14.61
N MET A 183 12.51 13.71 15.20
CA MET A 183 12.69 12.47 15.95
C MET A 183 12.75 12.82 17.44
N SER A 184 11.88 12.23 18.26
CA SER A 184 11.93 12.35 19.72
C SER A 184 11.58 11.01 20.36
N GLY A 185 12.45 10.48 21.22
CA GLY A 185 12.30 9.14 21.80
C GLY A 185 12.32 8.04 20.72
N ASN A 186 11.41 7.07 20.78
CA ASN A 186 11.23 6.02 19.76
C ASN A 186 10.27 6.42 18.64
N ASN A 187 9.85 7.69 18.57
CA ASN A 187 8.80 8.12 17.66
C ASN A 187 9.29 9.16 16.65
N VAL A 188 8.64 9.17 15.49
CA VAL A 188 8.83 10.10 14.38
C VAL A 188 7.56 10.90 14.21
N TYR A 189 7.73 12.21 14.14
CA TYR A 189 6.63 13.15 14.11
C TYR A 189 6.59 13.87 12.78
N CYS A 190 5.40 13.93 12.18
CA CYS A 190 5.17 14.78 11.02
C CYS A 190 5.20 16.24 11.49
N ILE A 191 6.23 16.98 11.06
CA ILE A 191 6.35 18.41 11.35
C ILE A 191 5.68 19.17 10.24
N THR A 192 4.65 19.92 10.58
CA THR A 192 4.16 20.98 9.73
C THR A 192 4.48 22.32 10.37
N LYS A 193 5.04 23.25 9.59
CA LYS A 193 5.17 24.64 10.03
C LYS A 193 3.82 25.30 9.81
N LYS A 194 2.98 25.43 10.83
CA LYS A 194 1.84 26.36 10.73
C LYS A 194 2.38 27.77 10.56
N ASN A 195 2.09 28.36 9.40
CA ASN A 195 2.23 29.77 9.04
C ASN A 195 3.49 30.46 9.58
N CYS A 196 4.52 30.45 8.73
CA CYS A 196 5.74 31.22 8.89
C CYS A 196 5.44 32.72 9.08
N LYS A 197 5.73 33.24 10.28
CA LYS A 197 6.58 34.43 10.49
C LYS A 197 7.05 34.61 11.94
N LYS A 198 6.50 33.87 12.93
CA LYS A 198 7.13 33.63 14.24
C LYS A 198 6.85 32.19 14.70
N LYS A 199 7.92 31.51 15.14
CA LYS A 199 8.04 30.06 15.40
C LYS A 199 6.87 29.44 16.19
N LYS A 200 6.29 28.36 15.65
CA LYS A 200 5.94 27.13 16.41
C LYS A 200 5.79 25.96 15.43
N ILE A 201 6.59 24.92 15.61
CA ILE A 201 6.43 23.64 14.92
C ILE A 201 5.20 22.96 15.52
N ILE A 202 4.31 22.44 14.67
CA ILE A 202 3.16 21.65 15.12
C ILE A 202 3.40 20.20 14.69
N ILE A 203 3.26 19.34 15.68
CA ILE A 203 3.38 17.89 15.56
C ILE A 203 1.97 17.36 15.31
N GLU A 204 1.72 16.84 14.11
CA GLU A 204 0.36 16.47 13.69
C GLU A 204 0.10 14.95 13.66
N LYS A 205 1.15 14.12 13.69
CA LYS A 205 1.01 12.66 13.74
C LYS A 205 2.27 11.99 14.28
N GLU A 206 2.09 10.94 15.08
CA GLU A 206 3.15 10.15 15.74
C GLU A 206 3.24 8.77 15.10
N PHE A 207 4.46 8.33 14.77
CA PHE A 207 4.75 6.99 14.23
C PHE A 207 5.92 6.37 14.99
N SER A 208 5.99 5.06 15.16
CA SER A 208 7.18 4.43 15.76
C SER A 208 8.34 4.37 14.76
N LYS A 209 9.57 4.54 15.25
CA LYS A 209 10.80 4.44 14.45
C LYS A 209 10.97 3.07 13.84
N GLU A 210 10.55 2.02 14.56
CA GLU A 210 10.59 0.64 14.12
C GLU A 210 9.67 0.43 12.92
N ALA A 211 8.44 0.99 12.94
CA ALA A 211 7.50 0.89 11.81
C ALA A 211 8.04 1.57 10.55
N ILE A 212 8.66 2.75 10.69
CA ILE A 212 9.26 3.45 9.54
C ILE A 212 10.49 2.70 9.01
N LYS A 213 11.34 2.17 9.91
CA LYS A 213 12.54 1.41 9.53
C LYS A 213 12.18 0.09 8.85
N GLU A 214 11.13 -0.60 9.31
CA GLU A 214 10.61 -1.82 8.69
C GLU A 214 9.91 -1.52 7.36
N ALA A 215 9.20 -0.39 7.27
CA ALA A 215 8.65 0.15 6.03
C ALA A 215 9.73 0.51 4.99
N SER A 216 10.88 1.02 5.42
CA SER A 216 11.94 1.52 4.54
C SER A 216 13.00 0.48 4.14
N LYS A 217 13.01 -0.71 4.76
CA LYS A 217 13.97 -1.78 4.41
C LYS A 217 13.70 -2.30 3.00
N SER A 218 14.50 -1.84 2.05
CA SER A 218 14.43 -2.10 0.60
C SER A 218 14.80 -3.56 0.26
N TRP A 219 14.03 -4.23 -0.60
CA TRP A 219 14.28 -4.36 -2.05
C TRP A 219 15.53 -5.18 -2.47
N HIS A 220 16.42 -5.58 -1.55
CA HIS A 220 17.65 -6.31 -1.89
C HIS A 220 17.87 -7.67 -1.19
N GLU A 221 17.07 -8.07 -0.20
CA GLU A 221 17.36 -9.27 0.61
C GLU A 221 16.50 -10.51 0.32
N GLN A 222 15.56 -10.48 -0.64
CA GLN A 222 14.65 -11.60 -0.90
C GLN A 222 14.69 -12.20 -2.31
N ARG A 223 15.70 -11.86 -3.13
CA ARG A 223 15.97 -12.52 -4.41
C ARG A 223 17.39 -13.09 -4.43
N SER A 224 17.59 -14.17 -3.68
CA SER A 224 18.50 -15.23 -4.07
C SER A 224 17.62 -16.37 -4.58
N PHE A 225 17.97 -16.88 -5.77
CA PHE A 225 17.25 -17.81 -6.66
C PHE A 225 16.33 -17.15 -7.69
#